data_AF-A0A8T6PAH8-F1
#
_entry.id   AF-A0A8T6PAH8-F1
#
_cell.length_a   1.000
_cell.length_b   1.000
_cell.length_c   1.000
_cell.angle_alpha   90.00
_cell.angle_beta   90.00
_cell.angle_gamma   90.00
#
_symmetry.space_group_name_H-M   'P 1'
#
loop_
_entity.id
_entity.type
_entity.pdbx_description
1 polymer ?
#
loop_
_entity_poly.entity_id
_entity_poly.type
_entity_poly.pdbx_seq_one_letter_code
_entity_poly.pdbx_strand_id
1 'polypeptide(L)'
;MPTFHIEQVPGEPIFILELHEDFCISDQIQSDEVSRTILDAQEEPAFFIVDLRHMPPLTLDDLIRAANQGARSETPVWHHPKLRQLIFASELPIIRLAAQGLNSAPFGNLSVEVFETVDEALAYCHEQIRAAG
;
A
#
# COMPACT_ATOMS: atom_id res chain seq x y z
N MET A 1 20.04 6.85 -5.43
CA MET A 1 18.89 6.59 -6.34
C MET A 1 17.64 6.69 -5.47
N PRO A 2 16.43 6.95 -6.00
CA PRO A 2 15.25 6.94 -5.15
C PRO A 2 15.02 5.52 -4.60
N THR A 3 14.70 5.40 -3.31
CA THR A 3 14.47 4.11 -2.65
C THR A 3 13.06 3.55 -2.92
N PHE A 4 12.22 4.30 -3.63
CA PHE A 4 10.91 3.88 -4.07
C PHE A 4 10.52 4.57 -5.40
N HIS A 5 9.51 4.03 -6.07
CA HIS A 5 8.88 4.62 -7.25
C HIS A 5 7.35 4.53 -7.13
N ILE A 6 6.63 5.53 -7.63
CA ILE A 6 5.16 5.47 -7.73
C ILE A 6 4.77 5.78 -9.16
N GLU A 7 3.99 4.88 -9.76
CA GLU A 7 3.40 5.07 -11.06
C GLU A 7 1.88 4.83 -11.05
N GLN A 8 1.20 5.48 -11.97
CA GLN A 8 -0.22 5.26 -12.22
C GLN A 8 -0.38 4.29 -13.40
N VAL A 9 -1.27 3.32 -13.26
CA VAL A 9 -1.70 2.50 -14.39
C VAL A 9 -2.42 3.39 -15.42
N PRO A 10 -1.99 3.42 -16.69
CA PRO A 10 -2.51 4.39 -17.67
C PRO A 10 -4.03 4.37 -17.82
N GLY A 11 -4.68 5.48 -17.46
CA GLY A 11 -6.13 5.66 -17.60
C GLY A 11 -6.96 4.97 -16.51
N GLU A 12 -6.33 4.47 -15.45
CA GLU A 12 -7.01 3.72 -14.40
C GLU A 12 -6.75 4.32 -13.00
N PRO A 13 -7.69 4.22 -12.06
CA PRO A 13 -7.51 4.69 -10.68
C PRO A 13 -6.72 3.67 -9.85
N ILE A 14 -5.56 3.25 -10.35
CA ILE A 14 -4.67 2.28 -9.72
C ILE A 14 -3.26 2.86 -9.72
N PHE A 15 -2.64 2.86 -8.54
CA PHE A 15 -1.25 3.27 -8.34
C PHE A 15 -0.42 2.10 -7.85
N ILE A 16 0.82 2.02 -8.33
CA ILE A 16 1.81 1.04 -7.92
C ILE A 16 2.95 1.80 -7.23
N LEU A 17 3.16 1.54 -5.94
CA LEU A 17 4.31 1.96 -5.16
C LEU A 17 5.29 0.79 -5.10
N GLU A 18 6.39 0.90 -5.83
CA GLU A 18 7.49 -0.06 -5.81
C GLU A 18 8.50 0.35 -4.74
N LEU A 19 8.78 -0.54 -3.79
CA LEU A 19 9.81 -0.33 -2.76
C LEU A 19 11.09 -1.09 -3.13
N HIS A 20 12.20 -0.38 -3.28
CA HIS A 20 13.46 -0.97 -3.74
C HIS A 20 14.27 -1.60 -2.58
N GLU A 21 15.35 -2.31 -2.92
CA GLU A 21 16.21 -3.02 -1.96
C GLU A 21 16.81 -2.11 -0.87
N ASP A 22 17.02 -0.83 -1.17
CA ASP A 22 17.56 0.17 -0.25
C ASP A 22 16.50 0.91 0.57
N PHE A 23 15.21 0.59 0.38
CA PHE A 23 14.12 1.15 1.15
C PHE A 23 14.18 0.69 2.61
N CYS A 24 14.11 1.65 3.52
CA CYS A 24 13.99 1.39 4.95
C CYS A 24 12.69 1.99 5.51
N ILE A 25 12.21 1.47 6.64
CA ILE A 25 10.93 1.93 7.22
C ILE A 25 10.95 3.44 7.54
N SER A 26 12.11 4.05 7.80
CA SER A 26 12.18 5.51 7.95
C SER A 26 11.87 6.28 6.66
N ASP A 27 12.06 5.68 5.49
CA ASP A 27 11.72 6.27 4.20
C ASP A 27 10.21 6.29 3.95
N GLN A 28 9.44 5.51 4.73
CA GLN A 28 7.98 5.45 4.60
C GLN A 28 7.34 6.83 4.80
N ILE A 29 7.94 7.73 5.58
CA ILE A 29 7.38 9.09 5.75
C ILE A 29 7.35 9.78 4.39
N GLN A 30 8.45 9.68 3.65
CA GLN A 30 8.59 10.29 2.35
C GLN A 30 7.67 9.62 1.32
N SER A 31 7.56 8.30 1.31
CA SER A 31 6.63 7.61 0.40
C SER A 31 5.17 7.93 0.70
N ASP A 32 4.81 8.06 1.98
CA ASP A 32 3.45 8.40 2.42
C ASP A 32 3.09 9.85 2.03
N GLU A 33 4.02 10.80 2.14
CA GLU A 33 3.83 12.19 1.69
C GLU A 33 3.57 12.29 0.17
N VAL A 34 4.35 11.55 -0.63
CA VAL A 34 4.15 11.50 -2.09
C VAL A 34 2.84 10.81 -2.43
N SER A 35 2.56 9.67 -1.80
CA SER A 35 1.30 8.92 -1.99
C SER A 35 0.09 9.78 -1.64
N ARG A 36 0.15 10.52 -0.54
CA ARG A 36 -0.89 11.47 -0.15
C ARG A 36 -1.10 12.56 -1.19
N THR A 37 -0.03 13.18 -1.68
CA THR A 37 -0.11 14.22 -2.72
C THR A 37 -0.79 13.69 -3.98
N ILE A 38 -0.49 12.44 -4.37
CA ILE A 38 -1.13 11.76 -5.50
C ILE A 38 -2.63 11.55 -5.24
N LEU A 39 -2.98 11.05 -4.05
CA LEU A 39 -4.35 10.78 -3.65
C LEU A 39 -5.20 12.06 -3.52
N ASP A 40 -4.63 13.16 -3.02
CA ASP A 40 -5.28 14.47 -2.94
C ASP A 40 -5.64 15.02 -4.34
N ALA A 41 -4.88 14.66 -5.37
CA ALA A 41 -5.12 15.05 -6.75
C ALA A 41 -6.16 14.18 -7.49
N GLN A 42 -6.62 13.07 -6.89
CA GLN A 42 -7.55 12.15 -7.57
C GLN A 42 -8.99 12.65 -7.52
N GLU A 43 -9.65 12.61 -8.69
CA GLU A 43 -11.08 12.91 -8.80
C GLU A 43 -11.94 11.82 -8.13
N GLU A 44 -11.49 10.57 -8.15
CA GLU A 44 -12.19 9.41 -7.60
C GLU A 44 -11.30 8.56 -6.67
N PRO A 45 -11.87 7.72 -5.78
CA PRO A 45 -11.07 6.84 -4.93
C PRO A 45 -10.29 5.79 -5.75
N ALA A 46 -9.01 5.63 -5.45
CA ALA A 46 -8.06 4.80 -6.17
C ALA A 46 -7.55 3.60 -5.35
N PHE A 47 -7.13 2.54 -6.04
CA PHE A 47 -6.40 1.42 -5.45
C PHE A 47 -4.92 1.78 -5.34
N PHE A 48 -4.27 1.27 -4.30
CA PHE A 48 -2.84 1.49 -4.07
C PHE A 48 -2.17 0.14 -3.82
N ILE A 49 -1.37 -0.32 -4.78
CA ILE A 49 -0.59 -1.55 -4.72
C ILE A 49 0.80 -1.18 -4.20
N VAL A 50 1.22 -1.78 -3.10
CA VAL A 50 2.57 -1.64 -2.54
C VAL A 50 3.34 -2.92 -2.86
N ASP A 51 4.31 -2.81 -3.77
CA ASP A 51 5.19 -3.90 -4.15
C ASP A 51 6.37 -4.01 -3.18
N LEU A 52 6.34 -5.08 -2.38
CA LEU A 52 7.34 -5.39 -1.35
C LEU A 52 8.32 -6.48 -1.82
N ARG A 53 8.21 -6.97 -3.06
CA ARG A 53 8.97 -8.14 -3.52
C ARG A 53 10.48 -7.88 -3.62
N HIS A 54 10.87 -6.61 -3.78
CA HIS A 54 12.27 -6.19 -3.85
C HIS A 54 12.84 -5.74 -2.50
N MET A 55 12.03 -5.71 -1.44
CA MET A 55 12.51 -5.31 -0.12
C MET A 55 13.33 -6.42 0.55
N PRO A 56 14.31 -6.05 1.40
CA PRO A 56 14.92 -7.00 2.30
C PRO A 56 13.88 -7.61 3.26
N PRO A 57 14.10 -8.82 3.78
CA PRO A 57 13.18 -9.45 4.73
C PRO A 57 12.90 -8.54 5.93
N LEU A 58 11.62 -8.27 6.17
CA LEU A 58 11.16 -7.42 7.27
C LEU A 58 11.06 -8.22 8.57
N THR A 59 11.44 -7.58 9.67
CA THR A 59 11.19 -8.11 11.01
C THR A 59 9.77 -7.77 11.47
N LEU A 60 9.28 -8.45 12.52
CA LEU A 60 8.00 -8.10 13.13
C LEU A 60 7.98 -6.65 13.66
N ASP A 61 9.09 -6.18 14.21
CA ASP A 61 9.22 -4.81 14.72
C ASP A 61 9.11 -3.78 13.57
N ASP A 62 9.70 -4.08 12.41
CA ASP A 62 9.58 -3.24 11.21
C ASP A 62 8.12 -3.12 10.78
N LEU A 63 7.38 -4.23 10.77
CA LEU A 63 5.96 -4.25 10.40
C LEU A 63 5.10 -3.47 11.39
N ILE A 64 5.37 -3.60 12.69
CA ILE A 64 4.65 -2.84 13.72
C ILE A 64 4.93 -1.34 13.56
N ARG A 65 6.17 -0.95 13.29
CA ARG A 65 6.54 0.45 13.05
C ARG A 65 5.84 0.98 11.81
N ALA A 66 5.91 0.25 10.70
CA ALA A 66 5.27 0.64 9.45
C ALA A 66 3.75 0.77 9.61
N ALA A 67 3.13 -0.17 10.33
CA ALA A 67 1.70 -0.16 10.60
C ALA A 67 1.25 1.06 11.40
N ASN A 68 1.99 1.40 12.47
CA ASN A 68 1.69 2.58 13.26
C ASN A 68 1.90 3.88 12.46
N GLN A 69 2.92 3.92 11.60
CA GLN A 69 3.19 5.10 10.80
C GLN A 69 2.12 5.33 9.73
N GLY A 70 1.77 4.30 8.96
CA GLY A 70 0.79 4.41 7.88
C GLY A 70 -0.65 4.63 8.38
N ALA A 71 -1.03 3.99 9.50
CA ALA A 71 -2.39 4.08 10.05
C ALA A 71 -2.59 5.20 11.07
N ARG A 72 -1.54 5.65 11.79
CA ARG A 72 -1.70 6.52 12.98
C ARG A 72 -0.78 7.74 13.00
N SER A 73 -0.09 8.07 11.91
CA SER A 73 0.62 9.35 11.80
C SER A 73 -0.36 10.54 11.89
N GLU A 74 0.17 11.76 11.98
CA GLU A 74 -0.66 12.99 12.00
C GLU A 74 -1.51 13.13 10.72
N THR A 75 -1.07 12.54 9.60
CA THR A 75 -1.73 12.57 8.29
C THR A 75 -1.79 11.18 7.65
N PRO A 76 -2.51 10.22 8.26
CA PRO A 76 -2.40 8.81 7.91
C PRO A 76 -2.89 8.54 6.48
N VAL A 77 -1.99 8.09 5.62
CA VAL A 77 -2.28 7.85 4.21
C VAL A 77 -3.20 6.63 4.03
N TRP A 78 -3.14 5.64 4.92
CA TRP A 78 -3.99 4.44 4.83
C TRP A 78 -5.46 4.69 5.16
N HIS A 79 -5.79 5.85 5.74
CA HIS A 79 -7.17 6.28 5.98
C HIS A 79 -7.58 7.43 5.05
N HIS A 80 -6.82 7.68 3.99
CA HIS A 80 -7.12 8.76 3.06
C HIS A 80 -8.49 8.54 2.38
N PRO A 81 -9.38 9.54 2.27
CA PRO A 81 -10.72 9.37 1.70
C PRO A 81 -10.72 9.00 0.20
N LYS A 82 -9.61 9.26 -0.50
CA LYS A 82 -9.38 8.83 -1.90
C LYS A 82 -8.61 7.51 -2.01
N LEU A 83 -8.23 6.89 -0.89
CA LEU A 83 -7.73 5.53 -0.91
C LEU A 83 -8.91 4.58 -0.82
N ARG A 84 -9.22 3.89 -1.91
CA ARG A 84 -10.27 2.88 -1.96
C ARG A 84 -9.86 1.63 -1.17
N GLN A 85 -8.62 1.17 -1.41
CA GLN A 85 -8.09 -0.04 -0.82
C GLN A 85 -6.57 -0.06 -0.91
N LEU A 86 -5.93 -0.59 0.13
CA LEU A 86 -4.48 -0.83 0.18
C LEU A 86 -4.23 -2.30 -0.16
N ILE A 87 -3.30 -2.58 -1.06
CA ILE A 87 -2.99 -3.93 -1.51
C ILE A 87 -1.48 -4.12 -1.41
N PHE A 88 -1.03 -5.25 -0.86
CA PHE A 88 0.39 -5.60 -0.82
C PHE A 88 0.69 -6.71 -1.83
N ALA A 89 1.76 -6.56 -2.61
CA ALA A 89 2.34 -7.64 -3.40
C ALA A 89 3.59 -8.16 -2.66
N SER A 90 3.54 -9.39 -2.15
CA SER A 90 4.64 -10.01 -1.42
C SER A 90 4.48 -11.52 -1.31
N GLU A 91 5.59 -12.24 -1.47
CA GLU A 91 5.68 -13.68 -1.17
C GLU A 91 5.96 -13.95 0.31
N LEU A 92 6.27 -12.92 1.11
CA LEU A 92 6.68 -13.09 2.51
C LEU A 92 5.48 -13.43 3.40
N PRO A 93 5.45 -14.60 4.07
CA PRO A 93 4.31 -15.01 4.89
C PRO A 93 3.97 -14.04 6.03
N ILE A 94 4.97 -13.33 6.54
CA ILE A 94 4.81 -12.35 7.62
C ILE A 94 3.96 -11.13 7.17
N ILE A 95 3.94 -10.80 5.88
CA ILE A 95 3.10 -9.72 5.33
C ILE A 95 1.62 -10.10 5.39
N ARG A 96 1.29 -11.36 5.06
CA ARG A 96 -0.09 -11.86 5.18
C ARG A 96 -0.58 -11.80 6.62
N LEU A 97 0.27 -12.16 7.58
CA LEU A 97 -0.05 -12.05 9.01
C LEU A 97 -0.25 -10.60 9.44
N ALA A 98 0.63 -9.68 9.00
CA ALA A 98 0.50 -8.26 9.30
C ALA A 98 -0.79 -7.66 8.70
N ALA A 99 -1.14 -8.00 7.46
CA ALA A 99 -2.36 -7.54 6.80
C ALA A 99 -3.63 -7.98 7.56
N GLN A 100 -3.67 -9.21 8.07
CA GLN A 100 -4.76 -9.66 8.95
C GLN A 100 -4.86 -8.80 10.22
N GLY A 101 -3.72 -8.40 10.78
CA GLY A 101 -3.65 -7.47 11.90
C GLY A 101 -4.16 -6.07 11.56
N LEU A 102 -3.89 -5.56 10.35
CA LEU A 102 -4.36 -4.24 9.90
C LEU A 102 -5.89 -4.19 9.72
N ASN A 103 -6.51 -5.32 9.39
CA ASN A 103 -7.96 -5.47 9.33
C ASN A 103 -8.61 -5.68 10.72
N SER A 104 -8.07 -5.01 11.75
CA SER A 104 -8.61 -5.05 13.11
C SER A 104 -8.88 -3.66 13.65
N ALA A 105 -9.73 -3.58 14.67
CA ALA A 105 -10.17 -2.31 15.26
C ALA A 105 -9.02 -1.37 15.69
N PRO A 106 -7.90 -1.84 16.27
CA PRO A 106 -6.75 -0.99 16.58
C PRO A 106 -6.18 -0.19 15.39
N PHE A 107 -6.31 -0.71 14.17
CA PHE A 107 -5.80 -0.07 12.96
C PHE A 107 -6.94 0.46 12.08
N GLY A 108 -8.14 0.62 12.63
CA GLY A 108 -9.28 1.20 11.91
C GLY A 108 -9.95 0.27 10.90
N ASN A 109 -9.74 -1.06 11.01
CA ASN A 109 -10.28 -2.06 10.09
C ASN A 109 -9.94 -1.75 8.63
N LEU A 110 -8.65 -1.55 8.35
CA LEU A 110 -8.18 -1.28 6.99
C LEU A 110 -8.57 -2.43 6.06
N SER A 111 -9.12 -2.08 4.90
CA SER A 111 -9.32 -3.04 3.81
C SER A 111 -7.96 -3.28 3.16
N VAL A 112 -7.34 -4.41 3.51
CA VAL A 112 -6.03 -4.82 3.04
C VAL A 112 -6.12 -6.20 2.41
N GLU A 113 -5.60 -6.33 1.20
CA GLU A 113 -5.41 -7.61 0.52
C GLU A 113 -3.92 -7.86 0.26
N VAL A 114 -3.54 -9.13 0.18
CA VAL A 114 -2.15 -9.53 -0.09
C VAL A 114 -2.12 -10.56 -1.21
N PHE A 115 -1.42 -10.23 -2.28
CA PHE A 115 -1.15 -11.09 -3.43
C PHE A 115 0.33 -11.42 -3.51
N GLU A 116 0.70 -12.48 -4.23
CA GLU A 116 2.11 -12.87 -4.37
C GLU A 116 2.81 -11.98 -5.40
N THR A 117 2.06 -11.51 -6.40
CA THR A 117 2.58 -10.70 -7.50
C THR A 117 1.76 -9.43 -7.73
N VAL A 118 2.39 -8.44 -8.37
CA VAL A 118 1.71 -7.22 -8.83
C VAL A 118 0.65 -7.54 -9.89
N ASP A 119 0.90 -8.53 -10.76
CA ASP A 119 -0.06 -8.93 -11.79
C ASP A 119 -1.36 -9.48 -11.19
N GLU A 120 -1.27 -10.28 -10.12
CA GLU A 120 -2.44 -10.77 -9.38
C GLU A 120 -3.21 -9.62 -8.70
N ALA A 121 -2.48 -8.69 -8.08
CA ALA A 121 -3.08 -7.49 -7.47
C ALA A 121 -3.79 -6.62 -8.52
N LEU A 122 -3.18 -6.41 -9.69
CA LEU A 122 -3.78 -5.68 -10.79
C LEU A 122 -5.03 -6.38 -11.33
N ALA A 123 -4.97 -7.70 -11.53
CA ALA A 123 -6.13 -8.48 -11.96
C ALA A 123 -7.31 -8.29 -10.98
N TYR A 124 -7.05 -8.36 -9.67
CA TYR A 124 -8.03 -8.08 -8.63
C TYR A 124 -8.60 -6.66 -8.72
N CYS A 125 -7.76 -5.63 -8.84
CA CYS A 125 -8.21 -4.25 -9.00
C CYS A 125 -9.13 -4.08 -10.20
N HIS A 126 -8.76 -4.63 -11.36
CA HIS A 126 -9.59 -4.56 -12.56
C HIS A 126 -10.95 -5.25 -12.37
N GLU A 127 -10.98 -6.39 -11.67
CA GLU A 127 -12.25 -7.06 -11.34
C GLU A 127 -13.14 -6.21 -10.43
N GLN A 128 -12.56 -5.58 -9.39
CA GLN A 128 -13.31 -4.68 -8.50
C GLN A 128 -13.85 -3.45 -9.25
N ILE A 129 -13.07 -2.88 -10.17
CA ILE A 129 -13.53 -1.75 -11.01
C ILE A 129 -14.71 -2.19 -11.89
N ARG A 130 -14.61 -3.33 -12.56
CA ARG A 130 -15.70 -3.87 -13.40
C ARG A 130 -16.96 -4.19 -12.60
N ALA A 131 -16.82 -4.63 -11.35
CA ALA A 131 -17.97 -4.95 -10.50
C ALA A 131 -18.67 -3.70 -9.94
N ALA A 132 -17.99 -2.55 -9.91
CA ALA A 132 -18.51 -1.30 -9.36
C ALA A 132 -19.17 -0.37 -10.40
N GLY A 133 -18.94 -0.61 -11.71
CA GLY A 133 -19.53 0.13 -12.83
C GLY A 133 -20.73 -0.57 -13.44
#